data_AF-A0A0V0YQM2-F1
#
_entry.id   AF-A0A0V0YQM2-F1
#
_cell.length_a   1.000
_cell.length_b   1.000
_cell.length_c   1.000
_cell.angle_alpha   90.00
_cell.angle_beta   90.00
_cell.angle_gamma   90.00
#
_symmetry.space_group_name_H-M   'P 1'
#
loop_
_entity.id
_entity.type
_entity.pdbx_description
1 polymer ?
#
loop_
_entity_poly.entity_id
_entity_poly.type
_entity_poly.pdbx_seq_one_letter_code
_entity_poly.pdbx_strand_id
1 'polypeptide(L)' 'LASNASTSLETAAYFPTWEQARNTMYYSRLKRYPPLPARRQDLQLTAEQTTTKS' A
#
# COMPACT_ATOMS: atom_id res chain seq x y z
N LEU A 1 -12.80 -21.04 -35.05
CA LEU A 1 -13.59 -21.01 -33.80
C LEU A 1 -13.00 -19.92 -32.92
N ALA A 2 -13.66 -18.77 -32.83
CA ALA A 2 -13.22 -17.69 -31.94
C ALA A 2 -13.75 -17.98 -30.54
N SER A 3 -12.85 -18.12 -29.56
CA SER A 3 -13.22 -18.26 -28.15
C SER A 3 -13.93 -16.98 -27.71
N ASN A 4 -15.21 -17.07 -27.38
CA ASN A 4 -15.94 -15.98 -26.75
C ASN A 4 -15.45 -15.88 -25.29
N ALA A 5 -14.66 -14.84 -24.99
CA ALA A 5 -14.32 -14.52 -23.61
C ALA A 5 -15.62 -14.16 -22.88
N SER A 6 -16.22 -15.14 -22.22
CA SER A 6 -17.40 -14.93 -21.40
C SER A 6 -16.98 -14.14 -20.18
N THR A 7 -17.31 -12.85 -20.16
CA THR A 7 -17.30 -12.05 -18.92
C THR A 7 -18.37 -12.64 -18.01
N SER A 8 -18.01 -13.70 -17.29
CA SER A 8 -18.88 -14.30 -16.28
C SER A 8 -19.13 -13.27 -15.18
N LEU A 9 -20.36 -12.78 -15.11
CA LEU A 9 -20.79 -11.80 -14.12
C LEU A 9 -20.69 -12.37 -12.70
N GLU A 10 -20.85 -13.70 -12.55
CA GLU A 10 -20.60 -14.41 -11.29
C GLU A 10 -19.13 -14.30 -10.85
N THR A 11 -18.18 -14.35 -11.79
CA THR A 11 -16.75 -14.25 -11.49
C THR A 11 -16.36 -12.83 -11.05
N ALA A 12 -17.02 -11.80 -11.58
CA ALA A 12 -16.72 -10.41 -11.23
C ALA A 12 -16.99 -10.08 -9.75
N ALA A 13 -17.90 -10.81 -9.08
CA ALA A 13 -18.17 -10.64 -7.66
C ALA A 13 -17.01 -11.10 -6.75
N TYR A 14 -16.12 -11.97 -7.25
CA TYR A 14 -14.99 -12.49 -6.48
C TYR A 14 -13.75 -11.60 -6.52
N PHE A 15 -13.64 -10.73 -7.53
CA PHE A 15 -12.48 -9.87 -7.69
C PHE A 15 -12.75 -8.46 -7.16
N PRO A 16 -11.82 -7.89 -6.36
CA PRO A 16 -11.96 -6.52 -5.93
C PRO A 16 -11.92 -5.59 -7.15
N THR A 17 -12.69 -4.52 -7.09
CA THR A 17 -12.57 -3.46 -8.09
C THR A 17 -11.18 -2.83 -8.03
N TRP A 18 -10.75 -2.24 -9.13
CA TRP A 18 -9.47 -1.52 -9.19
C TRP A 18 -9.37 -0.42 -8.12
N GLU A 19 -10.46 0.27 -7.85
CA GLU A 19 -10.54 1.29 -6.80
C GLU A 19 -10.38 0.67 -5.41
N GLN A 20 -11.04 -0.45 -5.13
CA GLN A 20 -10.93 -1.15 -3.85
C GLN A 20 -9.51 -1.68 -3.61
N ALA A 21 -8.88 -2.27 -4.62
CA ALA A 21 -7.50 -2.73 -4.56
C ALA A 21 -6.54 -1.55 -4.29
N ARG A 22 -6.72 -0.44 -5.00
CA ARG A 22 -5.93 0.79 -4.83
C ARG A 22 -6.07 1.36 -3.42
N ASN A 23 -7.29 1.51 -2.93
CA ASN A 23 -7.57 2.04 -1.58
C ASN A 23 -6.95 1.16 -0.50
N THR A 24 -7.10 -0.16 -0.61
CA THR A 24 -6.50 -1.13 0.32
C THR A 24 -4.98 -1.03 0.36
N MET A 25 -4.35 -0.93 -0.82
CA MET A 25 -2.89 -0.82 -0.94
C MET A 25 -2.37 0.48 -0.31
N TYR A 26 -2.93 1.63 -0.67
CA TYR A 26 -2.46 2.91 -0.14
C TYR A 26 -2.73 3.04 1.36
N TYR A 27 -3.87 2.55 1.83
CA TYR A 27 -4.19 2.57 3.26
C TYR A 27 -3.21 1.72 4.08
N SER A 28 -2.85 0.54 3.60
CA SER A 28 -1.84 -0.31 4.24
C SER A 28 -0.46 0.33 4.26
N ARG A 29 -0.08 1.03 3.18
CA ARG A 29 1.17 1.82 3.12
C ARG A 29 1.18 2.97 4.11
N LEU A 30 0.10 3.74 4.20
CA LEU A 30 -0.02 4.86 5.14
C LEU A 30 0.06 4.42 6.60
N LYS A 31 -0.47 3.24 6.93
CA LYS A 31 -0.33 2.64 8.27
C LYS A 31 1.10 2.22 8.59
N ARG A 32 1.83 1.69 7.60
CA ARG A 32 3.19 1.19 7.79
C ARG A 32 4.25 2.30 7.78
N TYR A 33 4.02 3.32 6.97
CA TYR A 33 4.94 4.42 6.76
C TYR A 33 4.23 5.73 7.10
N PRO A 34 4.43 6.27 8.32
CA PRO A 34 3.91 7.58 8.65
C PRO A 34 4.49 8.63 7.69
N PRO A 35 3.74 9.70 7.39
CA PRO A 35 4.24 10.79 6.56
C PRO A 35 5.56 11.31 7.09
N LEU A 36 6.50 11.57 6.18
CA LEU A 36 7.76 12.18 6.58
C LEU A 36 7.48 13.58 7.16
N PRO A 37 8.17 13.94 8.24
CA PRO A 37 8.08 15.28 8.77
C PRO A 37 8.50 16.31 7.72
N ALA A 38 7.80 17.44 7.67
CA ALA A 38 8.06 18.50 6.69
C ALA A 38 9.44 19.15 6.87
N ARG A 39 9.98 19.11 8.10
CA ARG A 39 11.31 19.64 8.44
C ARG A 39 12.20 18.55 8.97
N ARG A 40 13.49 18.64 8.66
CA ARG A 40 14.50 17.69 9.15
C ARG A 40 14.62 17.70 10.68
N GLN A 41 14.32 18.81 11.34
CA GLN A 41 14.30 18.88 12.82
C GLN A 41 13.14 18.08 13.44
N ASP A 42 12.04 17.90 12.70
CA ASP A 42 10.88 17.11 13.15
C ASP A 42 11.13 15.60 12.93
N LEU A 43 12.18 15.23 12.19
CA LEU A 43 12.67 13.87 12.05
C LEU A 43 13.54 13.51 13.26
N GLN A 44 12.91 13.26 14.41
CA GLN A 44 13.60 12.75 15.58
C GLN A 44 14.09 11.32 15.30
N LEU A 45 15.36 11.19 14.89
CA LEU A 45 16.07 9.92 14.92
C LEU A 45 16.26 9.55 16.39
N THR A 46 15.47 8.59 16.88
CA THR A 46 15.67 8.02 18.21
C THR A 46 17.05 7.38 18.28
N ALA A 47 17.74 7.57 19.40
CA ALA A 47 19.11 7.12 19.63
C ALA A 47 19.31 5.62 19.31
N GLU A 48 18.26 4.80 19.45
CA GLU A 48 18.25 3.39 19.07
C GLU A 48 18.67 3.13 17.61
N GLN A 49 18.28 3.99 16.66
CA GLN A 49 18.61 3.80 15.24
C GLN A 49 20.03 4.22 14.87
N THR A 50 20.68 5.05 15.70
CA THR A 50 22.02 5.59 15.41
C THR A 50 23.15 4.84 16.10
N THR A 51 22.85 3.75 16.81
CA THR A 51 23.88 2.92 17.46
C THR A 51 24.58 2.05 16.42
N THR A 52 25.56 2.61 15.72
CA THR A 52 26.55 1.82 14.99
C THR A 52 27.48 1.21 16.03
N LYS A 53 27.44 -0.12 16.15
CA LYS A 53 28.27 -0.89 17.08
C LYS A 53 29.74 -0.77 16.65
N SER A 54 30.60 -0.31 17.57
CA SER A 54 32.05 -0.25 17.39
C SER A 54 32.70 -1.64 17.47
#